data_AF-A0A834Y6K5-F1
#
_entry.id   AF-A0A834Y6K5-F1
#
_cell.length_a   1.000
_cell.length_b   1.000
_cell.length_c   1.000
_cell.angle_alpha   90.00
_cell.angle_beta   90.00
_cell.angle_gamma   90.00
#
_symmetry.space_group_name_H-M   'P 1'
#
loop_
_entity.id
_entity.type
_entity.pdbx_description
1 polymer ?
#
loop_
_entity_poly.entity_id
_entity_poly.type
_entity_poly.pdbx_seq_one_letter_code
_entity_poly.pdbx_strand_id
1 'polypeptide(L)'
;MASSATLPTLHFSPKPSTDSSIGRSETCNLFLRFRNHDLVSRRSFSVSFDSLGLNRSGTPVLKFDRIRSKISASSAQVMEQSPRKTDSRVPTIVDVDLGDRSYPIYIGSGLLEEHDLLQRHVHGKRVLVVTNTTVAPLYLDKVINALTSGNPNVSVESVILPDGEKYKDMDTLMKVFDKAIESRLDRRCTFVALGGGVIGDMCGFAAAAFLRGVNFIQIPTTVMAQVDSSVGGKTGINHRLGKNLIGAFYQPQCVLIDTETLNTLPERELASGLAEVVKYGLIRDPEFFDWQEKNMQALLARDPSALAYAIKRSCENKAEVVSLDEKEGGLRATLNLGHTFGHVMAVDMSHRLGWIDDSIVKRVYNILQLAKLIPPHLKL
;
A
#
# COMPACT_ATOMS: atom_id res chain seq x y z
N MET A 1 -4.58 36.23 -45.20
CA MET A 1 -4.20 37.39 -44.36
C MET A 1 -2.91 37.03 -43.66
N ALA A 2 -1.84 37.78 -43.93
CA ALA A 2 -0.54 37.63 -43.29
C ALA A 2 -0.54 38.31 -41.91
N SER A 3 0.12 37.70 -40.92
CA SER A 3 0.68 38.38 -39.75
C SER A 3 1.65 37.41 -39.04
N SER A 4 2.94 37.53 -39.35
CA SER A 4 4.01 38.01 -38.45
C SER A 4 4.59 36.92 -37.54
N ALA A 5 5.68 36.31 -37.99
CA ALA A 5 6.54 35.46 -37.18
C ALA A 5 7.27 36.29 -36.11
N THR A 6 7.08 35.94 -34.84
CA THR A 6 7.81 36.49 -33.70
C THR A 6 9.26 36.00 -33.72
N LEU A 7 10.22 36.93 -33.75
CA LEU A 7 11.65 36.64 -33.57
C LEU A 7 11.89 35.98 -32.20
N PRO A 8 12.75 34.95 -32.11
CA PRO A 8 13.06 34.32 -30.82
C PRO A 8 13.89 35.26 -29.94
N THR A 9 13.44 35.43 -28.70
CA THR A 9 14.14 36.18 -27.65
C THR A 9 15.40 35.45 -27.19
N LEU A 10 16.55 36.10 -27.30
CA LEU A 10 17.83 35.66 -26.73
C LEU A 10 17.82 35.97 -25.23
N HIS A 11 17.76 34.93 -24.38
CA HIS A 11 17.98 35.09 -22.94
C HIS A 11 19.45 34.84 -22.59
N PHE A 12 20.12 35.88 -22.10
CA PHE A 12 21.43 35.79 -21.45
C PHE A 12 21.22 35.85 -19.93
N SER A 13 21.63 34.80 -19.22
CA SER A 13 21.74 34.83 -17.75
C SER A 13 23.16 34.47 -17.35
N PRO A 14 23.99 35.43 -16.91
CA PRO A 14 25.27 35.11 -16.28
C PRO A 14 25.01 34.67 -14.83
N LYS A 15 25.38 33.45 -14.47
CA LYS A 15 25.56 33.07 -13.05
C LYS A 15 26.96 33.50 -12.63
N PRO A 16 27.15 34.30 -11.58
CA PRO A 16 28.47 34.52 -11.01
C PRO A 16 28.85 33.29 -10.17
N SER A 17 29.88 32.56 -10.60
CA SER A 17 30.57 31.59 -9.76
C SER A 17 31.63 32.33 -8.93
N THR A 18 31.41 32.44 -7.63
CA THR A 18 32.47 32.78 -6.68
C THR A 18 33.29 31.52 -6.44
N ASP A 19 34.42 31.38 -7.13
CA ASP A 19 35.54 30.61 -6.59
C ASP A 19 36.86 31.10 -7.19
N SER A 20 37.76 31.50 -6.28
CA SER A 20 39.07 32.07 -6.60
C SER A 20 40.14 30.99 -6.51
N SER A 21 40.50 30.37 -7.64
CA SER A 21 41.82 29.75 -7.79
C SER A 21 42.19 29.49 -9.26
N ILE A 22 43.15 30.30 -9.70
CA ILE A 22 44.06 30.26 -10.85
C ILE A 22 44.12 28.94 -11.66
N GLY A 23 43.87 29.06 -12.97
CA GLY A 23 44.65 28.38 -14.01
C GLY A 23 43.95 27.27 -14.79
N ARG A 24 43.21 27.61 -15.86
CA ARG A 24 43.14 26.89 -17.16
C ARG A 24 42.16 27.58 -18.13
N SER A 25 42.57 27.60 -19.41
CA SER A 25 41.86 28.07 -20.61
C SER A 25 40.33 27.92 -20.56
N GLU A 26 39.60 29.04 -20.59
CA GLU A 26 38.14 29.05 -20.74
C GLU A 26 37.75 28.64 -22.16
N THR A 27 37.17 27.44 -22.32
CA THR A 27 36.46 27.03 -23.53
C THR A 27 35.01 27.48 -23.41
N CYS A 28 34.62 28.52 -24.15
CA CYS A 28 33.20 28.90 -24.29
C CYS A 28 32.50 27.90 -25.23
N ASN A 29 31.75 26.96 -24.67
CA ASN A 29 30.89 26.07 -25.44
C ASN A 29 29.59 26.81 -25.82
N LEU A 30 29.43 27.16 -27.10
CA LEU A 30 28.20 27.75 -27.60
C LEU A 30 27.19 26.63 -27.94
N PHE A 31 26.14 26.51 -27.12
CA PHE A 31 25.04 25.57 -27.39
C PHE A 31 23.88 26.28 -28.11
N LEU A 32 23.74 26.03 -29.41
CA LEU A 32 22.55 26.42 -30.16
C LEU A 32 21.48 25.31 -30.03
N ARG A 33 20.40 25.59 -29.32
CA ARG A 33 19.21 24.72 -29.27
C ARG A 33 18.16 25.22 -30.26
N PHE A 34 17.90 24.45 -31.31
CA PHE A 34 16.71 24.61 -32.13
C PHE A 34 15.62 23.63 -31.64
N ARG A 35 14.43 24.16 -31.32
CA ARG A 35 13.22 23.34 -31.14
C ARG A 35 12.44 23.35 -32.45
N ASN A 36 12.43 22.23 -33.16
CA ASN A 36 11.37 21.96 -34.13
C ASN A 36 10.32 21.08 -33.45
N HIS A 37 9.05 21.47 -33.57
CA HIS A 37 7.93 20.59 -33.29
C HIS A 37 7.78 19.62 -34.47
N ASP A 38 7.58 18.36 -34.13
CA ASP A 38 7.28 17.19 -34.98
C ASP A 38 8.46 16.29 -35.44
N LEU A 39 8.34 15.03 -34.99
CA LEU A 39 8.97 13.76 -35.42
C LEU A 39 10.48 13.49 -35.20
N VAL A 40 10.71 12.58 -34.23
CA VAL A 40 11.71 11.49 -34.12
C VAL A 40 12.92 11.53 -35.08
N SER A 41 13.95 12.33 -34.76
CA SER A 41 15.37 11.99 -34.90
C SER A 41 16.22 13.15 -34.36
N ARG A 42 16.83 12.99 -33.18
CA ARG A 42 17.76 14.00 -32.65
C ARG A 42 19.16 13.74 -33.22
N ARG A 43 19.56 14.52 -34.23
CA ARG A 43 20.96 14.60 -34.67
C ARG A 43 21.63 15.77 -33.95
N SER A 44 22.57 15.49 -33.06
CA SER A 44 23.46 16.49 -32.49
C SER A 44 24.63 16.73 -33.43
N PHE A 45 24.81 17.97 -33.88
CA PHE A 45 26.01 18.42 -34.58
C PHE A 45 26.91 19.15 -33.59
N SER A 46 28.14 18.68 -33.40
CA SER A 46 29.19 19.45 -32.74
C SER A 46 30.14 19.98 -33.82
N VAL A 47 30.38 21.29 -33.81
CA VAL A 47 31.43 21.93 -34.59
C VAL A 47 32.40 22.54 -33.58
N SER A 48 33.60 21.98 -33.49
CA SER A 48 34.68 22.56 -32.67
C SER A 48 35.50 23.50 -33.54
N PHE A 49 35.69 24.74 -33.08
CA PHE A 49 36.62 25.70 -33.69
C PHE A 49 37.90 25.74 -32.84
N ASP A 50 39.04 25.39 -33.43
CA ASP A 50 40.33 25.46 -32.75
C ASP A 50 41.00 26.83 -32.98
N SER A 51 41.22 27.54 -31.87
CA SER A 51 42.13 28.67 -31.66
C SER A 51 41.80 30.04 -32.31
N LEU A 52 41.66 31.06 -31.45
CA LEU A 52 41.79 32.48 -31.79
C LEU A 52 43.12 32.99 -31.21
N GLY A 53 44.11 33.21 -32.06
CA GLY A 53 45.37 33.87 -31.69
C GLY A 53 45.32 35.37 -32.01
N LEU A 54 45.63 36.22 -31.03
CA LEU A 54 45.85 37.66 -31.22
C LEU A 54 47.27 37.91 -31.74
N ASN A 55 47.42 38.69 -32.80
CA ASN A 55 48.73 39.23 -33.21
C ASN A 55 48.84 40.72 -32.83
N ARG A 56 50.07 41.18 -32.57
CA ARG A 56 50.38 42.53 -32.04
C ARG A 56 50.05 43.64 -33.05
N SER A 57 48.78 44.05 -33.07
CA SER A 57 48.23 45.37 -33.47
C SER A 57 46.72 45.14 -33.61
N GLY A 58 45.93 45.76 -32.74
CA GLY A 58 44.54 45.38 -32.45
C GLY A 58 43.54 45.57 -33.60
N THR A 59 43.51 44.64 -34.55
CA THR A 59 42.39 44.43 -35.50
C THR A 59 42.27 42.95 -35.88
N PRO A 60 41.09 42.29 -35.76
CA PRO A 60 40.91 40.92 -36.23
C PRO A 60 40.53 40.87 -37.71
N VAL A 61 41.29 40.12 -38.52
CA VAL A 61 40.97 39.71 -39.90
C VAL A 61 40.65 38.21 -39.89
N LEU A 62 39.51 37.81 -40.46
CA LEU A 62 39.12 36.39 -40.60
C LEU A 62 39.87 35.74 -41.76
N LYS A 63 40.74 34.75 -41.49
CA LYS A 63 41.26 33.82 -42.49
C LYS A 63 40.46 32.51 -42.42
N PHE A 64 39.88 32.10 -43.55
CA PHE A 64 39.24 30.80 -43.73
C PHE A 64 40.24 29.84 -44.37
N ASP A 65 40.71 28.84 -43.62
CA ASP A 65 41.40 27.68 -44.18
C ASP A 65 40.62 26.38 -43.93
N ARG A 66 40.61 25.52 -44.96
CA ARG A 66 39.80 24.31 -45.14
C ARG A 66 39.84 23.33 -43.96
N ILE A 67 38.67 23.03 -43.38
CA ILE A 67 38.51 21.94 -42.41
C ILE A 67 38.11 20.65 -43.14
N ARG A 68 38.94 19.61 -43.03
CA ARG A 68 38.61 18.23 -43.43
C ARG A 68 37.76 17.56 -42.35
N SER A 69 36.56 17.11 -42.71
CA SER A 69 35.68 16.33 -41.83
C SER A 69 36.18 14.89 -41.69
N LYS A 70 36.41 14.41 -40.46
CA LYS A 70 36.43 12.97 -40.16
C LYS A 70 35.03 12.56 -39.70
N ILE A 71 34.39 11.67 -40.45
CA ILE A 71 33.13 11.04 -40.06
C ILE A 71 33.48 9.68 -39.43
N SER A 72 33.16 9.49 -38.16
CA SER A 72 33.13 8.17 -37.54
C SER A 72 31.75 7.92 -36.95
N ALA A 73 31.06 6.88 -37.41
CA ALA A 73 29.81 6.42 -36.82
C ALA A 73 30.10 5.33 -35.79
N SER A 74 29.76 5.57 -34.52
CA SER A 74 29.69 4.51 -33.51
C SER A 74 28.23 4.20 -33.21
N SER A 75 27.79 2.98 -33.50
CA SER A 75 26.50 2.44 -33.08
C SER A 75 26.61 1.94 -31.64
N ALA A 76 26.58 2.85 -30.67
CA ALA A 76 26.31 2.50 -29.28
C ALA A 76 24.82 2.67 -29.03
N GLN A 77 24.13 1.59 -28.68
CA GLN A 77 22.77 1.67 -28.13
C GLN A 77 22.86 2.39 -26.79
N VAL A 78 22.57 3.68 -26.79
CA VAL A 78 22.26 4.42 -25.57
C VAL A 78 20.93 3.85 -25.09
N MET A 79 20.95 2.99 -24.06
CA MET A 79 19.75 2.72 -23.28
C MET A 79 19.27 4.06 -22.77
N GLU A 80 18.23 4.59 -23.38
CA GLU A 80 17.47 5.71 -22.85
C GLU A 80 16.91 5.21 -21.52
N GLN A 81 17.57 5.58 -20.43
CA GLN A 81 17.00 5.45 -19.10
C GLN A 81 15.72 6.30 -19.15
N SER A 82 14.61 5.63 -19.40
CA SER A 82 13.28 6.20 -19.21
C SER A 82 13.29 6.85 -17.84
N PRO A 83 12.95 8.14 -17.72
CA PRO A 83 12.91 8.78 -16.43
C PRO A 83 11.86 8.01 -15.63
N ARG A 84 12.31 7.24 -14.63
CA ARG A 84 11.44 6.75 -13.58
C ARG A 84 10.80 8.01 -13.00
N LYS A 85 9.54 8.26 -13.37
CA LYS A 85 8.71 9.27 -12.70
C LYS A 85 8.54 8.78 -11.27
N THR A 86 9.48 9.11 -10.41
CA THR A 86 9.24 9.21 -8.99
C THR A 86 8.45 10.51 -8.79
N ASP A 87 7.20 10.52 -9.24
CA ASP A 87 6.23 11.38 -8.56
C ASP A 87 6.20 10.83 -7.14
N SER A 88 6.61 11.63 -6.16
CA SER A 88 6.37 11.30 -4.75
C SER A 88 4.86 11.07 -4.63
N ARG A 89 4.43 9.80 -4.53
CA ARG A 89 3.02 9.45 -4.54
C ARG A 89 2.46 9.78 -3.16
N VAL A 90 1.95 10.99 -3.02
CA VAL A 90 1.32 11.43 -1.76
C VAL A 90 0.20 10.45 -1.42
N PRO A 91 0.29 9.71 -0.29
CA PRO A 91 -0.76 8.78 0.08
C PRO A 91 -2.03 9.54 0.43
N THR A 92 -3.17 8.95 0.13
CA THR A 92 -4.43 9.37 0.76
C THR A 92 -4.41 8.94 2.21
N ILE A 93 -4.85 9.80 3.12
CA ILE A 93 -4.89 9.52 4.56
C ILE A 93 -6.35 9.55 5.03
N VAL A 94 -6.76 8.51 5.75
CA VAL A 94 -8.01 8.49 6.52
C VAL A 94 -7.62 8.33 7.98
N ASP A 95 -8.02 9.28 8.83
CA ASP A 95 -7.74 9.22 10.27
C ASP A 95 -8.88 8.49 11.01
N VAL A 96 -8.51 7.60 11.92
CA VAL A 96 -9.45 6.99 12.87
C VAL A 96 -9.32 7.72 14.19
N ASP A 97 -10.31 8.56 14.51
CA ASP A 97 -10.30 9.36 15.72
C ASP A 97 -10.73 8.53 16.94
N LEU A 98 -9.79 8.31 17.86
CA LEU A 98 -9.99 7.63 19.14
C LEU A 98 -9.27 8.38 20.27
N GLY A 99 -9.15 9.71 20.15
CA GLY A 99 -8.38 10.57 21.06
C GLY A 99 -6.89 10.23 21.04
N ASP A 100 -6.30 9.96 22.20
CA ASP A 100 -4.86 9.63 22.33
C ASP A 100 -4.44 8.34 21.60
N ARG A 101 -5.42 7.53 21.14
CA ARG A 101 -5.21 6.28 20.40
C ARG A 101 -5.53 6.40 18.92
N SER A 102 -5.67 7.62 18.42
CA SER A 102 -5.93 7.88 17.00
C SER A 102 -4.78 7.39 16.14
N TYR A 103 -5.09 6.89 14.95
CA TYR A 103 -4.09 6.39 14.03
C TYR A 103 -4.46 6.64 12.56
N PRO A 104 -3.47 6.83 11.67
CA PRO A 104 -3.69 7.02 10.26
C PRO A 104 -3.83 5.71 9.48
N ILE A 105 -4.66 5.73 8.46
CA ILE A 105 -4.74 4.74 7.38
C ILE A 105 -4.14 5.39 6.13
N TYR A 106 -2.99 4.90 5.69
CA TYR A 106 -2.35 5.34 4.45
C TYR A 106 -2.83 4.47 3.30
N ILE A 107 -3.28 5.08 2.19
CA ILE A 107 -3.82 4.39 1.02
C ILE A 107 -3.11 4.92 -0.22
N GLY A 108 -2.52 4.02 -1.01
CA GLY A 108 -1.84 4.39 -2.24
C GLY A 108 -1.19 3.21 -2.95
N SER A 109 -0.60 3.47 -4.12
CA SER A 109 0.11 2.48 -4.93
C SER A 109 1.60 2.55 -4.65
N GLY A 110 2.23 1.42 -4.34
CA GLY A 110 3.68 1.32 -4.11
C GLY A 110 4.13 1.83 -2.75
N LEU A 111 3.21 1.93 -1.77
CA LEU A 111 3.54 2.44 -0.43
C LEU A 111 4.54 1.57 0.33
N LEU A 112 4.73 0.30 -0.04
CA LEU A 112 5.80 -0.52 0.56
C LEU A 112 7.21 -0.07 0.17
N GLU A 113 7.35 0.85 -0.79
CA GLU A 113 8.64 1.46 -1.16
C GLU A 113 8.91 2.76 -0.37
N GLU A 114 7.87 3.32 0.25
CA GLU A 114 7.93 4.56 1.03
C GLU A 114 8.32 4.26 2.48
N HIS A 115 9.59 3.92 2.70
CA HIS A 115 10.12 3.47 4.00
C HIS A 115 9.76 4.41 5.17
N ASP A 116 9.74 5.72 4.94
CA ASP A 116 9.44 6.73 5.96
C ASP A 116 8.00 6.65 6.50
N LEU A 117 7.05 6.13 5.71
CA LEU A 117 5.67 5.92 6.15
C LEU A 117 5.58 4.81 7.18
N LEU A 118 6.34 3.73 7.00
CA LEU A 118 6.32 2.60 7.92
C LEU A 118 7.19 2.88 9.15
N GLN A 119 8.40 3.39 8.95
CA GLN A 119 9.38 3.58 10.02
C GLN A 119 8.97 4.62 11.06
N ARG A 120 8.20 5.66 10.69
CA ARG A 120 7.71 6.67 11.67
C ARG A 120 6.79 6.11 12.75
N HIS A 121 6.20 4.93 12.52
CA HIS A 121 5.33 4.24 13.49
C HIS A 121 6.06 3.13 14.25
N VAL A 122 7.37 2.97 14.02
CA VAL A 122 8.22 2.03 14.76
C VAL A 122 8.96 2.80 15.86
N HIS A 123 8.40 2.76 17.07
CA HIS A 123 8.93 3.51 18.23
C HIS A 123 10.09 2.82 18.96
N GLY A 124 10.53 1.65 18.49
CA GLY A 124 11.59 0.85 19.09
C GLY A 124 12.63 0.39 18.06
N LYS A 125 13.48 -0.56 18.47
CA LYS A 125 14.61 -1.07 17.65
C LYS A 125 14.37 -2.47 17.08
N ARG A 126 13.30 -3.14 17.53
CA ARG A 126 13.02 -4.55 17.25
C ARG A 126 11.64 -4.66 16.63
N VAL A 127 11.56 -5.30 15.46
CA VAL A 127 10.29 -5.54 14.75
C VAL A 127 10.11 -7.03 14.52
N LEU A 128 8.89 -7.52 14.72
CA LEU A 128 8.49 -8.89 14.37
C LEU A 128 7.44 -8.85 13.27
N VAL A 129 7.79 -9.29 12.06
CA VAL A 129 6.82 -9.43 10.96
C VAL A 129 6.12 -10.78 11.08
N VAL A 130 4.81 -10.77 11.24
CA VAL A 130 3.97 -11.98 11.25
C VAL A 130 3.25 -12.06 9.91
N THR A 131 3.42 -13.18 9.21
CA THR A 131 2.81 -13.42 7.90
C THR A 131 2.47 -14.89 7.72
N ASN A 132 2.00 -15.30 6.54
CA ASN A 132 1.73 -16.70 6.22
C ASN A 132 2.60 -17.23 5.07
N THR A 133 2.54 -18.54 4.84
CA THR A 133 3.28 -19.24 3.78
C THR A 133 3.00 -18.74 2.36
N THR A 134 1.87 -18.09 2.12
CA THR A 134 1.44 -17.61 0.79
C THR A 134 1.93 -16.18 0.53
N VAL A 135 1.84 -15.31 1.52
CA VAL A 135 2.16 -13.87 1.45
C VAL A 135 3.67 -13.64 1.63
N ALA A 136 4.33 -14.45 2.46
CA ALA A 136 5.77 -14.34 2.72
C ALA A 136 6.63 -14.26 1.45
N PRO A 137 6.56 -15.22 0.50
CA PRO A 137 7.41 -15.19 -0.69
C PRO A 137 7.10 -14.02 -1.64
N LEU A 138 5.97 -13.33 -1.47
CA LEU A 138 5.57 -12.21 -2.32
C LEU A 138 6.05 -10.86 -1.76
N TYR A 139 5.95 -10.67 -0.44
CA TYR A 139 6.05 -9.32 0.14
C TYR A 139 6.95 -9.22 1.38
N LEU A 140 7.38 -10.32 2.00
CA LEU A 140 8.14 -10.26 3.25
C LEU A 140 9.46 -9.49 3.08
N ASP A 141 10.24 -9.81 2.07
CA ASP A 141 11.51 -9.14 1.81
C ASP A 141 11.31 -7.65 1.49
N LYS A 142 10.23 -7.29 0.78
CA LYS A 142 9.88 -5.90 0.49
C LYS A 142 9.59 -5.13 1.79
N VAL A 143 8.85 -5.72 2.72
CA VAL A 143 8.55 -5.13 4.03
C VAL A 143 9.79 -5.04 4.91
N ILE A 144 10.63 -6.08 4.97
CA ILE A 144 11.90 -6.03 5.71
C ILE A 144 12.79 -4.91 5.18
N ASN A 145 12.89 -4.76 3.85
CA ASN A 145 13.62 -3.67 3.23
C ASN A 145 13.03 -2.31 3.60
N ALA A 146 11.70 -2.16 3.57
CA ALA A 146 11.04 -0.91 3.97
C ALA A 146 11.33 -0.53 5.44
N LEU A 147 11.41 -1.52 6.33
CA LEU A 147 11.68 -1.32 7.76
C LEU A 147 13.15 -0.98 8.07
N THR A 148 14.09 -1.43 7.24
CA THR A 148 15.54 -1.37 7.54
C THR A 148 16.33 -0.44 6.63
N SER A 149 15.80 -0.12 5.43
CA SER A 149 16.48 0.77 4.48
C SER A 149 16.73 2.14 5.10
N GLY A 150 18.00 2.57 5.07
CA GLY A 150 18.42 3.85 5.66
C GLY A 150 18.37 3.90 7.20
N ASN A 151 18.01 2.80 7.88
CA ASN A 151 17.80 2.79 9.33
C ASN A 151 18.58 1.64 10.01
N PRO A 152 19.86 1.87 10.38
CA PRO A 152 20.70 0.85 10.99
C PRO A 152 20.28 0.48 12.42
N ASN A 153 19.31 1.19 13.02
CA ASN A 153 18.87 0.96 14.39
C ASN A 153 17.72 -0.04 14.51
N VAL A 154 17.11 -0.41 13.39
CA VAL A 154 15.98 -1.36 13.36
C VAL A 154 16.50 -2.73 12.93
N SER A 155 16.24 -3.74 13.74
CA SER A 155 16.43 -5.15 13.36
C SER A 155 15.07 -5.85 13.28
N VAL A 156 14.90 -6.65 12.24
CA VAL A 156 13.63 -7.31 11.92
C VAL A 156 13.79 -8.82 12.05
N GLU A 157 12.83 -9.45 12.70
CA GLU A 157 12.63 -10.89 12.68
C GLU A 157 11.26 -11.21 12.08
N SER A 158 11.02 -12.47 11.70
CA SER A 158 9.76 -12.88 11.11
C SER A 158 9.24 -14.21 11.66
N VAL A 159 7.91 -14.37 11.59
CA VAL A 159 7.18 -15.62 11.82
C VAL A 159 6.31 -15.88 10.60
N ILE A 160 6.48 -17.07 10.01
CA ILE A 160 5.67 -17.52 8.88
C ILE A 160 4.70 -18.59 9.40
N LEU A 161 3.42 -18.24 9.45
CA LEU A 161 2.33 -19.12 9.86
C LEU A 161 1.77 -19.91 8.67
N PRO A 162 1.13 -21.06 8.89
CA PRO A 162 0.38 -21.73 7.83
C PRO A 162 -0.80 -20.88 7.35
N ASP A 163 -1.12 -20.94 6.05
CA ASP A 163 -2.20 -20.15 5.46
C ASP A 163 -3.59 -20.78 5.64
N GLY A 164 -4.57 -19.97 6.04
CA GLY A 164 -5.99 -20.32 6.09
C GLY A 164 -6.67 -20.09 7.44
N GLU A 165 -7.98 -19.80 7.39
CA GLU A 165 -8.84 -19.56 8.56
C GLU A 165 -8.83 -20.69 9.60
N LYS A 166 -8.59 -21.94 9.16
CA LYS A 166 -8.51 -23.11 10.05
C LYS A 166 -7.35 -23.07 11.04
N TYR A 167 -6.32 -22.25 10.76
CA TYR A 167 -5.16 -22.04 11.63
C TYR A 167 -5.30 -20.78 12.49
N LYS A 168 -6.46 -20.11 12.44
CA LYS A 168 -6.75 -18.95 13.27
C LYS A 168 -7.15 -19.40 14.68
N ASP A 169 -6.24 -20.07 15.38
CA ASP A 169 -6.43 -20.71 16.68
C ASP A 169 -5.29 -20.39 17.66
N MET A 170 -5.44 -20.81 18.91
CA MET A 170 -4.45 -20.53 19.96
C MET A 170 -3.13 -21.26 19.71
N ASP A 171 -3.17 -22.50 19.22
CA ASP A 171 -1.97 -23.33 19.00
C ASP A 171 -1.07 -22.70 17.93
N THR A 172 -1.65 -22.15 16.88
CA THR A 172 -0.91 -21.42 15.85
C THR A 172 -0.44 -20.06 16.35
N LEU A 173 -1.25 -19.37 17.17
CA LEU A 173 -0.88 -18.10 17.79
C LEU A 173 0.34 -18.24 18.71
N MET A 174 0.48 -19.37 19.42
CA MET A 174 1.63 -19.65 20.29
C MET A 174 2.97 -19.54 19.56
N LYS A 175 3.03 -19.89 18.27
CA LYS A 175 4.26 -19.75 17.46
C LYS A 175 4.75 -18.31 17.39
N VAL A 176 3.84 -17.33 17.44
CA VAL A 176 4.21 -15.91 17.48
C VAL A 176 4.85 -15.55 18.83
N PHE A 177 4.28 -16.04 19.93
CA PHE A 177 4.83 -15.82 21.27
C PHE A 177 6.17 -16.54 21.46
N ASP A 178 6.28 -17.79 21.02
CA ASP A 178 7.51 -18.58 21.08
C ASP A 178 8.64 -17.84 20.37
N LYS A 179 8.42 -17.43 19.12
CA LYS A 179 9.40 -16.64 18.37
C LYS A 179 9.75 -15.35 19.08
N ALA A 180 8.76 -14.60 19.58
CA ALA A 180 9.01 -13.33 20.26
C ALA A 180 9.87 -13.50 21.52
N ILE A 181 9.64 -14.56 22.30
CA ILE A 181 10.38 -14.88 23.53
C ILE A 181 11.79 -15.37 23.21
N GLU A 182 11.93 -16.31 22.26
CA GLU A 182 13.23 -16.81 21.79
C GLU A 182 14.12 -15.68 21.27
N SER A 183 13.51 -14.73 20.57
CA SER A 183 14.15 -13.53 20.01
C SER A 183 14.38 -12.43 21.05
N ARG A 184 14.01 -12.69 22.31
CA ARG A 184 14.14 -11.78 23.46
C ARG A 184 13.56 -10.39 23.19
N LEU A 185 12.40 -10.33 22.53
CA LEU A 185 11.72 -9.06 22.28
C LEU A 185 11.25 -8.44 23.59
N ASP A 186 11.33 -7.11 23.67
CA ASP A 186 10.92 -6.33 24.83
C ASP A 186 9.66 -5.50 24.54
N ARG A 187 9.21 -4.72 25.54
CA ARG A 187 7.97 -3.92 25.47
C ARG A 187 7.98 -2.82 24.41
N ARG A 188 9.14 -2.44 23.88
CA ARG A 188 9.29 -1.44 22.82
C ARG A 188 9.28 -2.06 21.43
N CYS A 189 9.18 -3.39 21.31
CA CYS A 189 9.08 -4.01 20.00
C CYS A 189 7.79 -3.61 19.28
N THR A 190 7.79 -3.75 17.96
CA THR A 190 6.60 -3.53 17.13
C THR A 190 6.30 -4.78 16.34
N PHE A 191 5.08 -5.28 16.40
CA PHE A 191 4.62 -6.37 15.56
C PHE A 191 4.06 -5.81 14.25
N VAL A 192 4.34 -6.45 13.12
CA VAL A 192 3.83 -6.04 11.81
C VAL A 192 3.01 -7.19 11.25
N ALA A 193 1.71 -6.97 11.08
CA ALA A 193 0.81 -7.92 10.45
C ALA A 193 0.88 -7.75 8.93
N LEU A 194 1.51 -8.71 8.24
CA LEU A 194 1.61 -8.72 6.78
C LEU A 194 0.74 -9.84 6.20
N GLY A 195 -0.46 -9.50 5.72
CA GLY A 195 -1.35 -10.48 5.11
C GLY A 195 -2.82 -10.04 5.08
N GLY A 196 -3.72 -11.01 4.90
CA GLY A 196 -5.17 -10.78 5.01
C GLY A 196 -5.67 -10.71 6.46
N GLY A 197 -7.00 -10.69 6.64
CA GLY A 197 -7.63 -10.50 7.94
C GLY A 197 -7.29 -11.56 8.99
N VAL A 198 -6.99 -12.80 8.57
CA VAL A 198 -6.51 -13.86 9.48
C VAL A 198 -5.22 -13.45 10.18
N ILE A 199 -4.23 -13.01 9.41
CA ILE A 199 -2.94 -12.55 9.95
C ILE A 199 -3.13 -11.26 10.75
N GLY A 200 -3.96 -10.34 10.28
CA GLY A 200 -4.30 -9.11 10.99
C GLY A 200 -4.84 -9.38 12.40
N ASP A 201 -5.83 -10.27 12.52
CA ASP A 201 -6.46 -10.58 13.80
C ASP A 201 -5.52 -11.35 14.74
N MET A 202 -4.78 -12.33 14.22
CA MET A 202 -3.82 -13.10 15.02
C MET A 202 -2.66 -12.22 15.51
N CYS A 203 -2.05 -11.45 14.61
CA CYS A 203 -0.93 -10.58 14.95
C CYS A 203 -1.36 -9.48 15.93
N GLY A 204 -2.52 -8.86 15.69
CA GLY A 204 -3.08 -7.87 16.60
C GLY A 204 -3.35 -8.42 18.00
N PHE A 205 -3.92 -9.64 18.10
CA PHE A 205 -4.16 -10.26 19.40
C PHE A 205 -2.86 -10.70 20.09
N ALA A 206 -1.89 -11.21 19.33
CA ALA A 206 -0.57 -11.49 19.86
C ALA A 206 0.11 -10.22 20.40
N ALA A 207 0.03 -9.11 19.69
CA ALA A 207 0.58 -7.83 20.15
C ALA A 207 -0.13 -7.30 21.41
N ALA A 208 -1.44 -7.49 21.52
CA ALA A 208 -2.21 -7.13 22.71
C ALA A 208 -1.79 -7.94 23.96
N ALA A 209 -1.53 -9.24 23.77
CA ALA A 209 -1.22 -10.16 24.86
C ALA A 209 0.26 -10.20 25.23
N PHE A 210 1.17 -10.10 24.25
CA PHE A 210 2.61 -10.21 24.47
C PHE A 210 3.10 -9.10 25.42
N LEU A 211 3.72 -9.50 26.54
CA LEU A 211 4.12 -8.59 27.61
C LEU A 211 2.98 -7.68 28.12
N ARG A 212 1.71 -8.05 27.92
CA ARG A 212 0.51 -7.24 28.21
C ARG A 212 0.35 -5.99 27.33
N GLY A 213 0.90 -6.02 26.12
CA GLY A 213 0.76 -4.96 25.13
C GLY A 213 2.10 -4.49 24.59
N VAL A 214 2.27 -4.63 23.28
CA VAL A 214 3.33 -4.00 22.48
C VAL A 214 2.74 -3.31 21.26
N ASN A 215 3.49 -2.42 20.61
CA ASN A 215 3.00 -1.72 19.44
C ASN A 215 2.73 -2.70 18.29
N PHE A 216 1.77 -2.39 17.40
CA PHE A 216 1.63 -3.13 16.16
C PHE A 216 1.18 -2.27 14.98
N ILE A 217 1.48 -2.73 13.77
CA ILE A 217 1.14 -2.09 12.50
C ILE A 217 0.42 -3.11 11.61
N GLN A 218 -0.57 -2.65 10.84
CA GLN A 218 -1.28 -3.46 9.85
C GLN A 218 -0.77 -3.15 8.43
N ILE A 219 -0.41 -4.19 7.68
CA ILE A 219 -0.14 -4.14 6.23
C ILE A 219 -1.11 -5.13 5.55
N PRO A 220 -2.37 -4.73 5.34
CA PRO A 220 -3.40 -5.61 4.79
C PRO A 220 -3.20 -5.85 3.29
N THR A 221 -3.19 -7.13 2.89
CA THR A 221 -2.91 -7.54 1.49
C THR A 221 -4.12 -8.13 0.75
N THR A 222 -5.31 -8.06 1.33
CA THR A 222 -6.57 -8.48 0.70
C THR A 222 -7.57 -7.33 0.72
N VAL A 223 -8.51 -7.30 -0.23
CA VAL A 223 -9.56 -6.25 -0.24
C VAL A 223 -10.35 -6.29 1.08
N MET A 224 -10.77 -7.47 1.52
CA MET A 224 -11.45 -7.69 2.81
C MET A 224 -10.68 -7.03 3.97
N ALA A 225 -9.36 -7.22 4.03
CA ALA A 225 -8.56 -6.65 5.10
C ALA A 225 -8.39 -5.13 4.96
N GLN A 226 -8.23 -4.64 3.73
CA GLN A 226 -8.05 -3.22 3.43
C GLN A 226 -9.30 -2.39 3.72
N VAL A 227 -10.49 -2.94 3.47
CA VAL A 227 -11.77 -2.21 3.60
C VAL A 227 -12.49 -2.47 4.91
N ASP A 228 -12.13 -3.52 5.64
CA ASP A 228 -12.83 -3.93 6.85
C ASP A 228 -11.84 -4.31 7.98
N SER A 229 -11.22 -5.49 7.94
CA SER A 229 -10.60 -6.06 9.17
C SER A 229 -9.42 -5.26 9.73
N SER A 230 -8.71 -4.46 8.93
CA SER A 230 -7.62 -3.61 9.42
C SER A 230 -8.08 -2.37 10.20
N VAL A 231 -9.38 -2.05 10.19
CA VAL A 231 -9.93 -0.86 10.83
C VAL A 231 -10.76 -1.24 12.07
N GLY A 232 -10.51 -0.54 13.19
CA GLY A 232 -11.33 -0.59 14.40
C GLY A 232 -10.91 -1.59 15.47
N GLY A 233 -9.71 -2.15 15.38
CA GLY A 233 -9.01 -2.78 16.50
C GLY A 233 -9.64 -4.05 17.07
N LYS A 234 -10.62 -4.68 16.43
CA LYS A 234 -11.07 -6.02 16.84
C LYS A 234 -10.00 -7.02 16.39
N THR A 235 -9.41 -7.73 17.34
CA THR A 235 -8.38 -8.73 17.09
C THR A 235 -8.77 -10.03 17.78
N GLY A 236 -8.32 -11.18 17.29
CA GLY A 236 -8.63 -12.43 17.96
C GLY A 236 -8.39 -13.69 17.15
N ILE A 237 -8.84 -14.79 17.74
CA ILE A 237 -8.75 -16.14 17.21
C ILE A 237 -10.07 -16.89 17.40
N ASN A 238 -10.20 -17.96 16.66
CA ASN A 238 -11.32 -18.87 16.75
C ASN A 238 -11.10 -19.87 17.90
N HIS A 239 -12.23 -20.31 18.47
CA HIS A 239 -12.28 -21.51 19.28
C HIS A 239 -13.05 -22.58 18.49
N ARG A 240 -12.84 -23.87 18.79
CA ARG A 240 -13.57 -24.97 18.13
C ARG A 240 -15.11 -24.85 18.20
N LEU A 241 -15.62 -24.05 19.14
CA LEU A 241 -17.06 -23.81 19.34
C LEU A 241 -17.57 -22.53 18.67
N GLY A 242 -16.70 -21.70 18.08
CA GLY A 242 -17.15 -20.48 17.40
C GLY A 242 -16.02 -19.56 16.98
N LYS A 243 -16.33 -18.71 15.99
CA LYS A 243 -15.37 -17.76 15.41
C LYS A 243 -15.19 -16.54 16.29
N ASN A 244 -13.96 -16.01 16.31
CA ASN A 244 -13.59 -14.75 16.97
C ASN A 244 -14.04 -14.62 18.44
N LEU A 245 -14.18 -15.75 19.16
CA LEU A 245 -14.66 -15.76 20.55
C LEU A 245 -13.60 -15.37 21.58
N ILE A 246 -12.32 -15.39 21.19
CA ILE A 246 -11.18 -15.08 22.07
C ILE A 246 -10.37 -13.99 21.38
N GLY A 247 -10.21 -12.84 22.05
CA GLY A 247 -9.56 -11.70 21.41
C GLY A 247 -9.44 -10.47 22.31
N ALA A 248 -9.07 -9.35 21.69
CA ALA A 248 -8.93 -8.06 22.35
C ALA A 248 -9.33 -6.91 21.41
N PHE A 249 -9.82 -5.82 22.00
CA PHE A 249 -9.87 -4.53 21.33
C PHE A 249 -8.50 -3.85 21.47
N TYR A 250 -7.73 -3.80 20.38
CA TYR A 250 -6.35 -3.33 20.36
C TYR A 250 -6.05 -2.59 19.05
N GLN A 251 -5.69 -1.31 19.14
CA GLN A 251 -5.54 -0.42 17.97
C GLN A 251 -4.12 -0.43 17.43
N PRO A 252 -3.93 -0.42 16.10
CA PRO A 252 -2.61 -0.32 15.48
C PRO A 252 -2.03 1.09 15.63
N GLN A 253 -0.72 1.22 15.43
CA GLN A 253 -0.05 2.51 15.29
C GLN A 253 -0.36 3.15 13.93
N CYS A 254 -0.54 2.33 12.89
CA CYS A 254 -1.06 2.74 11.59
C CYS A 254 -1.55 1.53 10.80
N VAL A 255 -2.28 1.82 9.72
CA VAL A 255 -2.59 0.87 8.65
C VAL A 255 -1.93 1.37 7.36
N LEU A 256 -1.15 0.53 6.68
CA LEU A 256 -0.49 0.86 5.42
C LEU A 256 -1.06 -0.01 4.30
N ILE A 257 -1.91 0.60 3.48
CA ILE A 257 -2.60 -0.03 2.35
C ILE A 257 -1.86 0.30 1.07
N ASP A 258 -1.01 -0.64 0.64
CA ASP A 258 -0.43 -0.62 -0.71
C ASP A 258 -1.37 -1.36 -1.69
N THR A 259 -2.01 -0.63 -2.59
CA THR A 259 -2.95 -1.20 -3.55
C THR A 259 -2.29 -2.17 -4.53
N GLU A 260 -0.96 -2.12 -4.72
CA GLU A 260 -0.24 -3.05 -5.60
C GLU A 260 -0.23 -4.48 -5.05
N THR A 261 -0.46 -4.68 -3.74
CA THR A 261 -0.57 -6.03 -3.18
C THR A 261 -1.81 -6.77 -3.68
N LEU A 262 -2.81 -6.04 -4.20
CA LEU A 262 -3.99 -6.64 -4.78
C LEU A 262 -3.71 -7.27 -6.14
N ASN A 263 -2.59 -6.97 -6.82
CA ASN A 263 -2.30 -7.51 -8.15
C ASN A 263 -2.08 -9.02 -8.15
N THR A 264 -1.63 -9.61 -7.04
CA THR A 264 -1.45 -11.06 -6.90
C THR A 264 -2.61 -11.75 -6.20
N LEU A 265 -3.63 -11.00 -5.76
CA LEU A 265 -4.76 -11.55 -5.01
C LEU A 265 -5.66 -12.38 -5.95
N PRO A 266 -6.02 -13.64 -5.62
CA PRO A 266 -6.94 -14.42 -6.45
C PRO A 266 -8.27 -13.70 -6.70
N GLU A 267 -8.86 -13.88 -7.88
CA GLU A 267 -10.11 -13.21 -8.26
C GLU A 267 -11.26 -13.46 -7.28
N ARG A 268 -11.35 -14.69 -6.74
CA ARG A 268 -12.35 -15.04 -5.73
C ARG A 268 -12.16 -14.22 -4.45
N GLU A 269 -10.92 -13.99 -4.02
CA GLU A 269 -10.62 -13.21 -2.81
C GLU A 269 -10.85 -11.71 -3.05
N LEU A 270 -10.60 -11.21 -4.26
CA LEU A 270 -10.99 -9.87 -4.69
C LEU A 270 -12.52 -9.70 -4.56
N ALA A 271 -13.28 -10.58 -5.19
CA ALA A 271 -14.74 -10.55 -5.17
C ALA A 271 -15.31 -10.69 -3.75
N SER A 272 -14.73 -11.55 -2.93
CA SER A 272 -15.08 -11.72 -1.51
C SER A 272 -14.95 -10.40 -0.74
N GLY A 273 -13.85 -9.68 -0.92
CA GLY A 273 -13.67 -8.38 -0.26
C GLY A 273 -14.60 -7.28 -0.79
N LEU A 274 -14.98 -7.32 -2.08
CA LEU A 274 -15.96 -6.38 -2.63
C LEU A 274 -17.36 -6.53 -2.00
N ALA A 275 -17.69 -7.69 -1.43
CA ALA A 275 -18.94 -7.84 -0.69
C ALA A 275 -19.01 -6.89 0.53
N GLU A 276 -17.89 -6.67 1.21
CA GLU A 276 -17.82 -5.70 2.32
C GLU A 276 -17.90 -4.26 1.83
N VAL A 277 -17.36 -3.96 0.65
CA VAL A 277 -17.52 -2.65 0.00
C VAL A 277 -19.00 -2.35 -0.26
N VAL A 278 -19.72 -3.34 -0.79
CA VAL A 278 -21.17 -3.27 -1.03
C VAL A 278 -21.96 -3.07 0.25
N LYS A 279 -21.57 -3.79 1.32
CA LYS A 279 -22.20 -3.66 2.64
C LYS A 279 -22.25 -2.21 3.11
N TYR A 280 -21.14 -1.45 3.00
CA TYR A 280 -21.12 -0.05 3.45
C TYR A 280 -22.13 0.83 2.72
N GLY A 281 -22.26 0.65 1.40
CA GLY A 281 -23.25 1.36 0.60
C GLY A 281 -24.68 1.08 1.08
N LEU A 282 -24.98 -0.20 1.31
CA LEU A 282 -26.31 -0.64 1.75
C LEU A 282 -26.69 -0.19 3.16
N ILE A 283 -25.75 -0.18 4.11
CA ILE A 283 -26.06 0.13 5.51
C ILE A 283 -26.19 1.62 5.78
N ARG A 284 -25.44 2.47 5.07
CA ARG A 284 -25.32 3.88 5.46
C ARG A 284 -24.91 4.89 4.39
N ASP A 285 -24.51 4.44 3.20
CA ASP A 285 -23.89 5.34 2.20
C ASP A 285 -24.48 5.14 0.80
N PRO A 286 -25.73 5.62 0.57
CA PRO A 286 -26.43 5.39 -0.70
C PRO A 286 -25.70 6.01 -1.90
N GLU A 287 -25.03 7.15 -1.74
CA GLU A 287 -24.22 7.76 -2.81
C GLU A 287 -23.02 6.87 -3.17
N PHE A 288 -22.41 6.21 -2.18
CA PHE A 288 -21.35 5.24 -2.44
C PHE A 288 -21.90 3.98 -3.10
N PHE A 289 -23.10 3.52 -2.74
CA PHE A 289 -23.77 2.41 -3.42
C PHE A 289 -24.02 2.72 -4.90
N ASP A 290 -24.58 3.90 -5.21
CA ASP A 290 -24.79 4.37 -6.59
C ASP A 290 -23.47 4.45 -7.38
N TRP A 291 -22.38 4.83 -6.72
CA TRP A 291 -21.04 4.84 -7.33
C TRP A 291 -20.56 3.42 -7.62
N GLN A 292 -20.78 2.46 -6.72
CA GLN A 292 -20.36 1.07 -6.90
C GLN A 292 -21.07 0.42 -8.09
N GLU A 293 -22.37 0.64 -8.27
CA GLU A 293 -23.12 0.12 -9.43
C GLU A 293 -22.51 0.57 -10.76
N LYS A 294 -22.06 1.83 -10.83
CA LYS A 294 -21.42 2.40 -12.03
C LYS A 294 -20.00 1.91 -12.26
N ASN A 295 -19.28 1.53 -11.21
CA ASN A 295 -17.83 1.27 -11.25
C ASN A 295 -17.45 -0.19 -10.96
N MET A 296 -18.40 -1.10 -10.76
CA MET A 296 -18.12 -2.50 -10.40
C MET A 296 -17.22 -3.21 -11.42
N GLN A 297 -17.40 -2.96 -12.71
CA GLN A 297 -16.53 -3.53 -13.75
C GLN A 297 -15.08 -3.05 -13.63
N ALA A 298 -14.87 -1.77 -13.28
CA ALA A 298 -13.55 -1.24 -13.03
C ALA A 298 -12.90 -1.86 -11.78
N LEU A 299 -13.69 -2.09 -10.71
CA LEU A 299 -13.23 -2.76 -9.50
C LEU A 299 -12.80 -4.22 -9.77
N LEU A 300 -13.61 -4.97 -10.51
CA LEU A 300 -13.29 -6.35 -10.91
C LEU A 300 -12.07 -6.42 -11.83
N ALA A 301 -11.88 -5.40 -12.68
CA ALA A 301 -10.71 -5.24 -13.54
C ALA A 301 -9.47 -4.70 -12.79
N ARG A 302 -9.55 -4.47 -11.47
CA ARG A 302 -8.49 -3.93 -10.62
C ARG A 302 -7.99 -2.56 -11.07
N ASP A 303 -8.88 -1.71 -11.57
CA ASP A 303 -8.54 -0.33 -11.88
C ASP A 303 -7.98 0.37 -10.62
N PRO A 304 -6.75 0.92 -10.67
CA PRO A 304 -6.11 1.48 -9.48
C PRO A 304 -6.90 2.63 -8.85
N SER A 305 -7.57 3.45 -9.66
CA SER A 305 -8.31 4.62 -9.17
C SER A 305 -9.61 4.19 -8.51
N ALA A 306 -10.34 3.25 -9.11
CA ALA A 306 -11.56 2.68 -8.57
C ALA A 306 -11.28 1.95 -7.25
N LEU A 307 -10.23 1.11 -7.19
CA LEU A 307 -9.84 0.41 -5.96
C LEU A 307 -9.44 1.39 -4.85
N ALA A 308 -8.60 2.38 -5.14
CA ALA A 308 -8.19 3.37 -4.16
C ALA A 308 -9.40 4.14 -3.59
N TYR A 309 -10.35 4.55 -4.44
CA TYR A 309 -11.58 5.22 -3.99
C TYR A 309 -12.45 4.30 -3.13
N ALA A 310 -12.70 3.06 -3.59
CA ALA A 310 -13.52 2.10 -2.85
C ALA A 310 -12.93 1.78 -1.47
N ILE A 311 -11.60 1.63 -1.38
CA ILE A 311 -10.89 1.41 -0.11
C ILE A 311 -11.03 2.63 0.78
N LYS A 312 -10.69 3.83 0.28
CA LYS A 312 -10.81 5.08 1.04
C LYS A 312 -12.20 5.25 1.63
N ARG A 313 -13.23 5.12 0.79
CA ARG A 313 -14.63 5.36 1.22
C ARG A 313 -15.12 4.30 2.19
N SER A 314 -14.68 3.05 2.04
CA SER A 314 -14.96 1.99 3.02
C SER A 314 -14.29 2.26 4.37
N CYS A 315 -13.01 2.69 4.36
CA CYS A 315 -12.29 3.07 5.57
C CYS A 315 -12.95 4.25 6.27
N GLU A 316 -13.37 5.29 5.55
CA GLU A 316 -14.12 6.43 6.10
C GLU A 316 -15.41 5.97 6.79
N ASN A 317 -16.20 5.14 6.09
CA ASN A 317 -17.45 4.60 6.62
C ASN A 317 -17.23 3.81 7.91
N LYS A 318 -16.18 2.98 7.98
CA LYS A 318 -15.89 2.20 9.18
C LYS A 318 -15.25 3.02 10.28
N ALA A 319 -14.35 3.95 9.96
CA ALA A 319 -13.69 4.83 10.91
C ALA A 319 -14.71 5.66 11.69
N GLU A 320 -15.67 6.28 10.99
CA GLU A 320 -16.72 7.07 11.64
C GLU A 320 -17.56 6.23 12.62
N VAL A 321 -17.96 5.02 12.24
CA VAL A 321 -18.71 4.11 13.14
C VAL A 321 -17.85 3.69 14.34
N VAL A 322 -16.56 3.42 14.12
CA VAL A 322 -15.60 3.04 15.18
C VAL A 322 -15.37 4.19 16.16
N SER A 323 -15.22 5.43 15.67
CA SER A 323 -15.05 6.61 16.51
C SER A 323 -16.26 6.87 17.40
N LEU A 324 -17.47 6.55 16.90
CA LEU A 324 -18.71 6.68 17.67
C LEU A 324 -18.96 5.50 18.63
N ASP A 325 -18.49 4.30 18.30
CA ASP A 325 -18.75 3.07 19.07
C ASP A 325 -17.61 2.04 18.97
N GLU A 326 -16.46 2.37 19.57
CA GLU A 326 -15.25 1.53 19.49
C GLU A 326 -15.48 0.10 20.01
N LYS A 327 -16.26 -0.06 21.08
CA LYS A 327 -16.41 -1.35 21.79
C LYS A 327 -17.72 -2.09 21.48
N GLU A 328 -18.42 -1.68 20.42
CA GLU A 328 -19.64 -2.33 19.94
C GLU A 328 -20.77 -2.41 21.00
N GLY A 329 -21.09 -1.27 21.60
CA GLY A 329 -22.22 -1.10 22.51
C GLY A 329 -23.57 -0.87 21.82
N GLY A 330 -23.58 -0.54 20.53
CA GLY A 330 -24.82 -0.31 19.77
C GLY A 330 -24.60 -0.06 18.29
N LEU A 331 -24.20 1.16 17.91
CA LEU A 331 -24.11 1.61 16.52
C LEU A 331 -23.21 0.69 15.66
N ARG A 332 -22.10 0.21 16.22
CA ARG A 332 -21.15 -0.64 15.48
C ARG A 332 -21.75 -2.01 15.11
N ALA A 333 -22.84 -2.42 15.74
CA ALA A 333 -23.58 -3.63 15.36
C ALA A 333 -24.22 -3.53 13.97
N THR A 334 -24.44 -2.32 13.44
CA THR A 334 -24.94 -2.12 12.07
C THR A 334 -23.96 -2.65 11.00
N LEU A 335 -22.65 -2.70 11.33
CA LEU A 335 -21.63 -3.30 10.46
C LEU A 335 -21.78 -4.82 10.30
N ASN A 336 -22.63 -5.45 11.11
CA ASN A 336 -22.98 -6.87 11.00
C ASN A 336 -24.14 -7.11 10.02
N LEU A 337 -24.57 -6.12 9.21
CA LEU A 337 -25.55 -6.35 8.15
C LEU A 337 -25.10 -7.54 7.29
N GLY A 338 -26.03 -8.46 7.02
CA GLY A 338 -25.77 -9.63 6.22
C GLY A 338 -24.90 -10.68 6.91
N HIS A 339 -24.21 -10.39 8.01
CA HIS A 339 -23.34 -11.36 8.69
C HIS A 339 -24.14 -12.48 9.34
N THR A 340 -25.32 -12.18 9.88
CA THR A 340 -26.23 -13.21 10.41
C THR A 340 -26.65 -14.18 9.30
N PHE A 341 -27.16 -13.67 8.17
CA PHE A 341 -27.58 -14.48 7.03
C PHE A 341 -26.41 -15.15 6.33
N GLY A 342 -25.26 -14.47 6.22
CA GLY A 342 -24.01 -14.98 5.69
C GLY A 342 -23.45 -16.13 6.52
N HIS A 343 -23.58 -16.09 7.85
CA HIS A 343 -23.28 -17.24 8.72
C HIS A 343 -24.22 -18.42 8.42
N VAL A 344 -25.51 -18.17 8.19
CA VAL A 344 -26.46 -19.24 7.79
C VAL A 344 -26.05 -19.86 6.45
N MET A 345 -25.75 -19.03 5.45
CA MET A 345 -25.32 -19.49 4.12
C MET A 345 -23.97 -20.20 4.16
N ALA A 346 -23.02 -19.73 4.98
CA ALA A 346 -21.72 -20.38 5.16
C ALA A 346 -21.88 -21.77 5.80
N VAL A 347 -22.82 -21.93 6.73
CA VAL A 347 -23.17 -23.22 7.34
C VAL A 347 -23.81 -24.13 6.31
N ASP A 348 -24.80 -23.67 5.53
CA ASP A 348 -25.41 -24.45 4.44
C ASP A 348 -24.37 -24.90 3.41
N MET A 349 -23.49 -24.00 2.97
CA MET A 349 -22.44 -24.34 2.00
C MET A 349 -21.40 -25.31 2.57
N SER A 350 -20.96 -25.12 3.81
CA SER A 350 -20.01 -26.02 4.47
C SER A 350 -20.58 -27.43 4.65
N HIS A 351 -21.90 -27.54 4.87
CA HIS A 351 -22.60 -28.81 4.93
C HIS A 351 -22.66 -29.51 3.57
N ARG A 352 -23.04 -28.78 2.50
CA ARG A 352 -23.05 -29.31 1.13
C ARG A 352 -21.67 -29.77 0.64
N LEU A 353 -20.61 -29.14 1.14
CA LEU A 353 -19.21 -29.50 0.85
C LEU A 353 -18.66 -30.61 1.76
N GLY A 354 -19.45 -31.11 2.71
CA GLY A 354 -19.06 -32.19 3.63
C GLY A 354 -18.06 -31.78 4.71
N TRP A 355 -17.89 -30.48 4.97
CA TRP A 355 -16.97 -29.96 6.00
C TRP A 355 -17.57 -29.99 7.40
N ILE A 356 -18.89 -29.97 7.49
CA ILE A 356 -19.65 -30.07 8.74
C ILE A 356 -20.84 -31.02 8.55
N ASP A 357 -21.26 -31.68 9.63
CA ASP A 357 -22.37 -32.64 9.61
C ASP A 357 -23.74 -32.01 9.98
N ASP A 358 -24.79 -32.80 9.83
CA ASP A 358 -26.18 -32.43 10.16
C ASP A 358 -26.36 -31.92 11.59
N SER A 359 -25.51 -32.37 12.54
CA SER A 359 -25.62 -31.96 13.94
C SER A 359 -25.23 -30.50 14.12
N ILE A 360 -24.24 -30.02 13.38
CA ILE A 360 -23.79 -28.62 13.40
C ILE A 360 -24.84 -27.73 12.73
N VAL A 361 -25.37 -28.16 11.58
CA VAL A 361 -26.45 -27.45 10.87
C VAL A 361 -27.68 -27.29 11.78
N LYS A 362 -28.15 -28.38 12.41
CA LYS A 362 -29.31 -28.34 13.33
C LYS A 362 -29.08 -27.41 14.52
N ARG A 363 -27.88 -27.39 15.09
CA ARG A 363 -27.55 -26.51 16.22
C ARG A 363 -27.57 -25.04 15.82
N VAL A 364 -26.98 -24.69 14.67
CA VAL A 364 -27.02 -23.32 14.14
C VAL A 364 -28.47 -22.91 13.89
N TYR A 365 -29.26 -23.77 13.25
CA TYR A 365 -30.65 -23.52 12.97
C TYR A 365 -31.50 -23.30 14.23
N ASN A 366 -31.32 -24.14 15.26
CA ASN A 366 -32.00 -23.97 16.55
C ASN A 366 -31.63 -22.64 17.23
N ILE A 367 -30.36 -22.24 17.21
CA ILE A 367 -29.92 -20.95 17.76
C ILE A 367 -30.59 -19.79 17.02
N LEU A 368 -30.67 -19.86 15.69
CA LEU A 368 -31.28 -18.82 14.87
C LEU A 368 -32.80 -18.74 15.06
N GLN A 369 -33.48 -19.87 15.26
CA GLN A 369 -34.90 -19.89 15.62
C GLN A 369 -35.15 -19.30 17.01
N LEU A 370 -34.34 -19.67 18.01
CA LEU A 370 -34.41 -19.10 19.36
C LEU A 370 -34.17 -17.58 19.35
N ALA A 371 -33.27 -17.11 18.49
CA ALA A 371 -33.00 -15.70 18.27
C ALA A 371 -34.04 -14.98 17.38
N LYS A 372 -35.06 -15.69 16.87
CA LYS A 372 -36.10 -15.18 15.95
C LYS A 372 -35.52 -14.58 14.65
N LEU A 373 -34.37 -15.07 14.21
CA LEU A 373 -33.66 -14.58 13.01
C LEU A 373 -34.10 -15.29 11.72
N ILE A 374 -34.85 -16.38 11.86
CA ILE A 374 -35.40 -17.18 10.76
C ILE A 374 -36.83 -17.61 11.13
N PRO A 375 -37.74 -17.73 10.14
CA PRO A 375 -39.12 -18.11 10.42
C PRO A 375 -39.22 -19.54 11.00
N PRO A 376 -40.14 -19.81 11.93
CA PRO A 376 -40.30 -21.13 12.55
C PRO A 376 -40.57 -22.27 11.55
N HIS A 377 -41.09 -21.92 10.38
CA HIS A 377 -41.60 -22.83 9.37
C HIS A 377 -40.61 -23.17 8.25
N LEU A 378 -39.44 -22.52 8.15
CA LEU A 378 -38.38 -23.06 7.30
C LEU A 378 -37.94 -24.39 7.94
N LYS A 379 -37.96 -25.47 7.17
CA LYS A 379 -37.32 -26.76 7.50
C LYS A 379 -36.41 -27.10 6.33
N LEU A 380 -35.19 -27.53 6.63
CA LEU A 380 -34.31 -28.19 5.66
C LEU A 380 -34.80 -29.64 5.46
#